data_AF-X6FPA1-F1
#
_entry.id   AF-X6FPA1-F1
#
_cell.length_a   1.000
_cell.length_b   1.000
_cell.length_c   1.000
_cell.angle_alpha   90.00
_cell.angle_beta   90.00
_cell.angle_gamma   90.00
#
_symmetry.space_group_name_H-M   'P 1'
#
loop_
_entity.id
_entity.type
_entity.pdbx_description
1 polymer ?
#
loop_
_entity_poly.entity_id
_entity_poly.type
_entity_poly.pdbx_seq_one_letter_code
_entity_poly.pdbx_strand_id
1 'polypeptide(L)'
;MWGARLGKHSFRAEIEHRMVEDEKEGWKLTYRRVTPRWASYSGIKNEQIRYVRAIAVCNDRAALFVINYSSDEKIPYDPIVVRMVRSLRAEGC
;
A
#
# COMPACT_ATOMS: atom_id res chain seq x y z
N MET A 1 6.48 7.30 6.28
CA MET A 1 5.51 7.65 5.21
C MET A 1 6.31 8.29 4.09
N TRP A 2 6.13 7.87 2.84
CA TRP A 2 6.89 8.40 1.70
C TRP A 2 5.92 9.04 0.70
N GLY A 3 6.32 10.17 0.13
CA GLY A 3 5.62 10.82 -0.99
C GLY A 3 6.38 10.58 -2.29
N ALA A 4 5.67 10.23 -3.36
CA ALA A 4 6.23 10.02 -4.69
C ALA A 4 5.53 10.92 -5.71
N ARG A 5 6.29 11.49 -6.65
CA ARG A 5 5.72 12.06 -7.88
C ARG A 5 5.38 10.91 -8.82
N LEU A 6 4.16 10.91 -9.37
CA LEU A 6 3.67 9.86 -10.26
C LEU A 6 4.25 9.95 -11.69
N GLY A 7 5.11 10.93 -11.98
CA GLY A 7 5.67 11.12 -13.33
C GLY A 7 4.55 11.31 -14.35
N LYS A 8 4.66 10.67 -15.53
CA LYS A 8 3.58 10.61 -16.54
C LYS A 8 2.63 9.41 -16.33
N HIS A 9 2.84 8.61 -15.29
CA HIS A 9 2.08 7.39 -15.07
C HIS A 9 0.83 7.68 -14.23
N SER A 10 -0.27 6.99 -14.54
CA SER A 10 -1.45 7.07 -13.69
C SER A 10 -1.16 6.47 -12.31
N PHE A 11 -1.90 6.92 -11.29
CA PHE A 11 -1.82 6.33 -9.95
C PHE A 11 -1.94 4.80 -9.98
N ARG A 12 -2.87 4.26 -10.78
CA ARG A 12 -3.06 2.82 -10.95
C ARG A 12 -1.80 2.14 -11.48
N ALA A 13 -1.19 2.68 -12.54
CA ALA A 13 0.00 2.09 -13.16
C ALA A 13 1.20 2.05 -12.19
N GLU A 14 1.38 3.10 -11.38
CA GLU A 14 2.42 3.12 -10.34
C GLU A 14 2.20 2.02 -9.28
N ILE A 15 0.96 1.83 -8.83
CA ILE A 15 0.64 0.79 -7.85
C ILE A 15 0.82 -0.61 -8.43
N GLU A 16 0.37 -0.83 -9.67
CA GLU A 16 0.51 -2.11 -10.35
C GLU A 16 2.00 -2.44 -10.58
N HIS A 17 2.83 -1.46 -10.94
CA HIS A 17 4.27 -1.62 -11.03
C HIS A 17 4.89 -2.03 -9.68
N ARG A 18 4.51 -1.38 -8.58
CA ARG A 18 4.99 -1.73 -7.23
C ARG A 18 4.60 -3.15 -6.80
N MET A 19 3.37 -3.57 -7.12
CA MET A 19 2.93 -4.93 -6.83
C MET A 19 3.79 -5.97 -7.57
N VAL A 20 4.15 -5.70 -8.83
CA VAL A 20 5.06 -6.57 -9.60
C VAL A 20 6.45 -6.60 -8.98
N GLU A 21 6.99 -5.47 -8.55
CA GLU A 21 8.29 -5.43 -7.87
C GLU A 21 8.27 -6.17 -6.53
N ASP A 22 7.19 -6.03 -5.74
CA ASP A 22 7.01 -6.80 -4.50
C ASP A 22 6.95 -8.32 -4.78
N GLU A 23 6.26 -8.75 -5.85
CA GLU A 23 6.23 -10.15 -6.26
C GLU A 23 7.61 -10.65 -6.68
N LYS A 24 8.40 -9.85 -7.41
CA LYS A 24 9.81 -10.17 -7.76
C LYS A 24 10.70 -10.27 -6.52
N GLU A 25 10.46 -9.45 -5.50
CA GLU A 25 11.12 -9.54 -4.20
C GLU A 25 10.71 -10.79 -3.40
N GLY A 26 9.76 -11.59 -3.90
CA GLY A 26 9.30 -12.84 -3.29
C GLY A 26 8.13 -12.68 -2.34
N TRP A 27 7.41 -11.54 -2.38
CA TRP A 27 6.15 -11.40 -1.65
C TRP A 27 5.02 -12.10 -2.39
N LYS A 28 4.37 -13.05 -1.72
CA LYS A 28 3.14 -13.63 -2.24
C LYS A 28 1.97 -12.70 -1.90
N LEU A 29 1.43 -11.99 -2.88
CA LEU A 29 0.28 -11.10 -2.67
C LEU A 29 -0.99 -11.90 -2.36
N THR A 30 -1.58 -11.63 -1.20
CA THR A 30 -2.77 -12.34 -0.67
C THR A 30 -4.02 -11.47 -0.66
N TYR A 31 -3.87 -10.14 -0.69
CA TYR A 31 -4.97 -9.20 -0.77
C TYR A 31 -4.61 -8.06 -1.73
N ARG A 32 -5.55 -7.65 -2.58
CA ARG A 32 -5.39 -6.50 -3.47
C ARG A 32 -6.71 -5.76 -3.66
N ARG A 33 -6.68 -4.44 -3.54
CA ARG A 33 -7.78 -3.55 -3.89
C ARG A 33 -7.23 -2.26 -4.46
N VAL A 34 -7.44 -2.03 -5.75
CA VAL A 34 -6.90 -0.88 -6.49
C VAL A 34 -8.05 -0.08 -7.10
N THR A 35 -8.11 1.20 -6.76
CA THR A 35 -9.06 2.18 -7.30
C THR A 35 -8.30 3.34 -7.93
N PRO A 36 -8.96 4.24 -8.68
CA PRO A 36 -8.29 5.41 -9.25
C PRO A 36 -7.67 6.37 -8.21
N ARG A 37 -8.21 6.43 -6.98
CA ARG A 37 -7.79 7.39 -5.94
C ARG A 37 -7.02 6.77 -4.79
N TRP A 38 -7.12 5.46 -4.60
CA TRP A 38 -6.45 4.76 -3.50
C TRP A 38 -6.24 3.29 -3.81
N ALA A 39 -5.25 2.70 -3.16
CA ALA A 39 -4.99 1.27 -3.21
C ALA A 39 -4.62 0.74 -1.83
N SER A 40 -4.99 -0.50 -1.58
CA SER A 40 -4.50 -1.30 -0.46
C SER A 40 -4.17 -2.69 -0.96
N TYR A 41 -3.01 -3.21 -0.59
CA TYR A 41 -2.65 -4.60 -0.86
C TYR A 41 -1.81 -5.17 0.27
N SER A 42 -1.77 -6.49 0.36
CA SER A 42 -0.98 -7.20 1.35
C SER A 42 -0.36 -8.45 0.73
N GLY A 43 0.80 -8.82 1.25
CA GLY A 43 1.50 -10.03 0.86
C GLY A 43 2.20 -10.68 2.05
N ILE A 44 2.63 -11.93 1.85
CA ILE A 44 3.32 -12.72 2.86
C ILE A 44 4.66 -13.19 2.30
N LYS A 45 5.71 -13.13 3.13
CA LYS A 45 7.06 -13.66 2.83
C LYS A 45 7.72 -14.05 4.15
N ASN A 46 8.19 -15.29 4.27
CA ASN A 46 8.93 -15.79 5.45
C ASN A 46 8.28 -15.38 6.79
N GLU A 47 7.01 -15.76 6.99
CA GLU A 47 6.21 -15.43 8.18
C GLU A 47 5.98 -13.94 8.46
N GLN A 48 6.44 -13.06 7.58
CA GLN A 48 6.14 -11.62 7.63
C GLN A 48 4.94 -11.30 6.76
N ILE A 49 4.11 -10.39 7.24
CA ILE A 49 3.03 -9.75 6.49
C ILE A 49 3.49 -8.35 6.09
N ARG A 50 3.46 -8.06 4.79
CA ARG A 50 3.58 -6.70 4.24
C ARG A 50 2.17 -6.18 4.00
N TYR A 51 1.87 -4.99 4.49
CA TYR A 51 0.66 -4.26 4.15
C TYR A 51 1.02 -2.89 3.58
N VAL A 52 0.43 -2.55 2.44
CA VAL A 52 0.67 -1.30 1.72
C VAL A 52 -0.65 -0.56 1.54
N ARG A 53 -0.63 0.73 1.84
CA ARG A 53 -1.71 1.67 1.56
C ARG A 53 -1.14 2.83 0.77
N ALA A 54 -1.81 3.17 -0.33
CA ALA A 54 -1.47 4.32 -1.14
C ALA A 54 -2.72 5.14 -1.47
N ILE A 55 -2.54 6.44 -1.59
CA ILE A 55 -3.57 7.39 -2.04
C ILE A 55 -3.00 8.29 -3.12
N ALA A 56 -3.84 8.66 -4.09
CA ALA A 56 -3.57 9.77 -4.97
C ALA A 56 -3.75 11.06 -4.17
N VAL A 57 -2.83 12.00 -4.34
CA VAL A 57 -2.91 13.37 -3.83
C VAL A 57 -2.74 14.35 -5.00
N CYS A 58 -3.00 15.62 -4.77
CA CYS A 58 -3.11 16.59 -5.87
C CYS A 58 -1.76 16.79 -6.59
N ASN A 59 -1.84 17.26 -7.84
CA ASN A 59 -0.68 17.54 -8.70
C ASN A 59 0.15 16.29 -9.04
N ASP A 60 -0.52 15.21 -9.46
CA ASP A 60 0.11 13.95 -9.91
C ASP A 60 1.11 13.39 -8.90
N ARG A 61 0.68 13.33 -7.64
CA ARG A 61 1.46 12.82 -6.53
C ARG A 61 0.73 11.66 -5.88
N ALA A 62 1.48 10.82 -5.18
CA ALA A 62 0.94 9.80 -4.32
C ALA A 62 1.60 9.86 -2.94
N ALA A 63 0.81 9.55 -1.92
CA ALA A 63 1.30 9.30 -0.57
C ALA A 63 1.06 7.84 -0.24
N LEU A 64 2.06 7.19 0.35
CA LEU A 64 1.95 5.79 0.75
C LEU A 64 2.63 5.49 2.08
N PHE A 65 2.15 4.43 2.72
CA PHE A 65 2.86 3.75 3.79
C PHE A 65 2.95 2.25 3.52
N VAL A 66 4.04 1.68 4.01
CA VAL A 66 4.29 0.25 4.06
C VAL A 66 4.51 -0.11 5.53
N ILE A 67 3.92 -1.20 5.97
CA ILE A 67 4.18 -1.79 7.29
C ILE A 67 4.47 -3.27 7.09
N ASN A 68 5.57 -3.73 7.68
CA ASN A 68 5.90 -5.14 7.75
C ASN A 68 5.83 -5.55 9.23
N TYR A 69 5.15 -6.65 9.51
CA TYR A 69 5.01 -7.18 10.86
C TYR A 69 4.93 -8.70 10.79
N SER A 70 5.25 -9.36 11.90
CA SER A 70 5.21 -10.81 11.94
C SER A 70 3.77 -11.33 11.91
N SER A 71 3.56 -12.49 11.29
CA SER A 71 2.22 -13.07 11.11
C SER A 71 1.56 -13.49 12.43
N ASP A 72 2.34 -13.85 13.44
CA ASP A 72 1.90 -14.08 14.82
C ASP A 72 1.44 -12.80 15.53
N GLU A 73 1.98 -11.65 15.13
CA GLU A 73 1.58 -10.32 15.62
C GLU A 73 0.37 -9.74 14.89
N LYS A 74 -0.29 -10.51 14.01
CA LYS A 74 -1.43 -10.00 13.23
C LYS A 74 -2.54 -9.41 14.09
N ILE A 75 -2.95 -10.11 15.15
CA ILE A 75 -4.05 -9.66 16.03
C ILE A 75 -3.74 -8.29 16.67
N PRO A 76 -2.58 -8.07 17.32
CA PRO A 76 -2.26 -6.77 17.88
C PRO A 76 -2.01 -5.67 16.81
N TYR A 77 -1.58 -6.02 15.60
CA TYR A 77 -1.38 -5.04 14.52
C TYR A 77 -2.65 -4.62 13.78
N ASP A 78 -3.68 -5.46 13.74
CA ASP A 78 -4.95 -5.15 13.07
C ASP A 78 -5.54 -3.76 13.46
N PRO A 79 -5.67 -3.38 14.76
CA PRO A 79 -6.15 -2.04 15.11
C PRO A 79 -5.22 -0.90 14.67
N ILE A 80 -3.90 -1.15 14.60
CA ILE A 80 -2.91 -0.16 14.13
C ILE A 80 -3.09 0.09 12.64
N VAL A 81 -3.17 -1.00 11.84
CA VAL A 81 -3.41 -0.92 10.39
C VAL A 81 -4.73 -0.21 10.11
N VAL A 82 -5.80 -0.56 10.83
CA VAL A 82 -7.10 0.10 10.68
C VAL A 82 -7.02 1.59 10.97
N ARG A 83 -6.32 2.00 12.05
CA ARG A 83 -6.12 3.41 12.38
C ARG A 83 -5.33 4.13 11.28
N MET A 84 -4.26 3.54 10.78
CA MET A 84 -3.45 4.14 9.71
C MET A 84 -4.22 4.30 8.40
N VAL A 85 -5.01 3.31 8.00
CA VAL A 85 -5.88 3.40 6.81
C VAL A 85 -6.93 4.50 6.98
N ARG A 86 -7.48 4.66 8.20
CA ARG A 86 -8.43 5.73 8.51
C ARG A 86 -7.78 7.11 8.48
N SER A 87 -6.51 7.24 8.82
CA SER A 87 -5.76 8.50 8.75
C SER A 87 -5.25 8.84 7.36
N LEU A 88 -4.94 7.85 6.52
CA LEU A 88 -4.47 8.06 5.14
C LEU A 88 -5.61 7.87 4.13
N ARG A 89 -6.47 8.89 4.05
CA ARG A 89 -7.58 8.96 3.11
C ARG A 89 -7.22 9.84 1.93
N ALA A 90 -7.67 9.43 0.74
CA ALA A 90 -7.65 10.30 -0.42
C ALA A 90 -8.74 11.36 -0.20
N GLU A 91 -8.34 12.51 0.32
CA GLU A 91 -9.23 13.67 0.40
C GLU A 91 -9.21 14.43 -0.94
N GLY A 92 -10.15 15.34 -1.10
CA GLY A 92 -10.42 16.04 -2.36
C GLY A 92 -9.17 16.58 -3.04
N CYS A 93 -9.17 16.37 -4.35
CA CYS A 93 -8.64 17.18 -5.43
C CYS A 93 -9.80 17.18 -6.44
#